data_AF-A0A5D0UE54-F1
#
_entry.id   AF-A0A5D0UE54-F1
#
_cell.length_a   1.000
_cell.length_b   1.000
_cell.length_c   1.000
_cell.angle_alpha   90.00
_cell.angle_beta   90.00
_cell.angle_gamma   90.00
#
_symmetry.space_group_name_H-M   'P 1'
#
loop_
_entity.id
_entity.type
_entity.pdbx_description
1 polymer ?
#
loop_
_entity_poly.entity_id
_entity_poly.type
_entity_poly.pdbx_seq_one_letter_code
_entity_poly.pdbx_strand_id
1 'polypeptide(L)'
;MIGELGEQDALALEVHQAFEANTASTSAQVPVLPMYLPRPEFDDRLRAAVAGAAHGSRMVLVVGDSSTGKTRACWEAIRGELPDRRIWHPLTPERPAALAEAVRAGRLAARTVIWLDEAQFYLQPAGGEQAAAELQALLADPARGPVLILGSMWADFSML
;
A
#
# COMPACT_ATOMS: atom_id res chain seq x y z
N MET A 1 -5.77 9.83 3.90
CA MET A 1 -5.14 11.16 3.94
C MET A 1 -5.62 12.01 2.77
N ILE A 2 -5.80 13.32 2.95
CA ILE A 2 -6.24 14.27 1.91
C ILE A 2 -5.19 15.39 1.85
N GLY A 3 -4.36 15.43 0.80
CA GLY A 3 -3.24 16.40 0.63
C GLY A 3 -2.15 15.89 -0.32
N GLU A 4 -1.13 16.72 -0.61
CA GLU A 4 0.10 16.26 -1.31
C GLU A 4 0.82 15.22 -0.44
N LEU A 5 1.18 14.06 -1.02
CA LEU A 5 1.85 12.96 -0.33
C LEU A 5 3.30 13.33 0.02
N GLY A 6 3.50 13.81 1.25
CA GLY A 6 4.79 14.17 1.82
C GLY A 6 5.46 12.98 2.53
N GLU A 7 6.77 13.03 2.77
CA GLU A 7 7.50 11.91 3.40
C GLU A 7 7.02 11.56 4.81
N GLN A 8 6.40 12.51 5.51
CA GLN A 8 5.85 12.29 6.86
C GLN A 8 4.66 11.33 6.85
N ASP A 9 3.98 11.24 5.73
CA ASP A 9 2.81 10.40 5.51
C ASP A 9 3.19 8.92 5.36
N ALA A 10 4.43 8.67 4.94
CA ALA A 10 4.97 7.33 4.76
C ALA A 10 5.02 6.57 6.10
N LEU A 11 5.40 7.25 7.19
CA LEU A 11 5.47 6.64 8.52
C LEU A 11 4.08 6.20 9.01
N ALA A 12 3.04 6.99 8.72
CA ALA A 12 1.65 6.65 9.03
C ALA A 12 1.12 5.46 8.19
N LEU A 13 1.82 5.15 7.09
CA LEU A 13 1.55 4.01 6.21
C LEU A 13 2.52 2.85 6.46
N GLU A 14 3.14 2.80 7.64
CA GLU A 14 4.05 1.75 8.07
C GLU A 14 5.29 1.59 7.15
N VAL A 15 5.65 2.63 6.38
CA VAL A 15 6.94 2.67 5.65
C VAL A 15 8.06 2.84 6.67
N HIS A 16 8.76 1.76 6.98
CA HIS A 16 9.83 1.76 7.95
C HIS A 16 11.06 2.57 7.49
N GLN A 17 11.69 3.27 8.43
CA GLN A 17 13.03 3.80 8.26
C GLN A 17 14.03 2.64 8.12
N ALA A 18 15.07 2.82 7.31
CA ALA A 18 16.22 1.93 7.41
C ALA A 18 16.87 2.15 8.78
N PHE A 19 17.21 1.08 9.49
CA PHE A 19 17.88 1.17 10.79
C PHE A 19 19.08 2.12 10.67
N GLU A 20 19.11 3.17 11.49
CA GLU A 20 20.24 4.09 11.53
C GLU A 20 21.51 3.28 11.84
N ALA A 21 22.42 3.20 10.86
CA ALA A 21 23.80 2.87 11.18
C ALA A 21 24.30 4.01 12.07
N ASN A 22 24.52 3.72 13.35
CA ASN A 22 24.96 4.64 14.39
C ASN A 22 26.17 5.45 13.90
N THR A 23 25.92 6.59 13.26
CA THR A 23 26.94 7.45 12.66
C THR A 23 26.83 8.78 13.38
N ALA A 24 27.91 9.10 14.09
CA ALA A 24 28.00 10.25 14.96
C ALA A 24 27.64 11.55 14.22
N SER A 25 26.59 12.21 14.73
CA SER A 25 26.28 13.64 14.66
C SER A 25 26.94 14.45 13.55
N THR A 26 26.12 14.92 12.60
CA THR A 26 26.28 16.24 12.00
C THR A 26 24.90 16.89 11.90
N SER A 27 24.81 18.17 12.25
CA SER A 27 23.59 18.97 12.42
C SER A 27 22.84 19.28 11.11
N ALA A 28 22.84 18.37 10.14
CA ALA A 28 21.98 18.44 8.97
C ALA A 28 20.62 17.84 9.35
N GLN A 29 19.52 18.44 8.91
CA GLN A 29 18.19 17.83 9.03
C GLN A 29 18.25 16.43 8.42
N VAL A 30 18.19 15.41 9.28
CA VAL A 30 18.13 14.02 8.82
C VAL A 30 16.79 13.87 8.09
N PRO A 31 16.77 13.46 6.81
CA PRO A 31 15.54 13.28 6.07
C PRO A 31 14.68 12.20 6.74
N VAL A 32 13.35 12.38 6.72
CA VAL A 32 12.38 11.50 7.43
C VAL A 32 12.51 10.05 6.99
N LEU A 33 12.85 9.85 5.71
CA LEU A 33 13.25 8.57 5.17
C LEU A 33 14.62 8.68 4.49
N PRO A 34 15.42 7.61 4.46
CA PRO A 34 16.62 7.57 3.63
C PRO A 34 16.27 7.75 2.14
N MET A 35 17.24 8.18 1.34
CA MET A 35 17.11 8.24 -0.13
C MET A 35 16.67 6.89 -0.68
N TYR A 36 15.65 6.87 -1.54
CA TYR A 36 15.26 5.66 -2.24
C TYR A 36 16.28 5.35 -3.35
N LEU A 37 16.82 4.13 -3.34
CA LEU A 37 17.65 3.63 -4.42
C LEU A 37 16.78 2.85 -5.40
N PRO A 38 16.59 3.33 -6.64
CA PRO A 38 15.79 2.64 -7.63
C PRO A 38 16.35 1.25 -7.92
N ARG A 39 15.44 0.30 -8.11
CA ARG A 39 15.69 -1.07 -8.58
C ARG A 39 15.10 -1.19 -9.98
N PRO A 40 15.89 -0.95 -11.04
CA PRO A 40 15.41 -1.06 -12.43
C PRO A 40 14.74 -2.42 -12.68
N GLU A 41 13.86 -2.47 -13.67
CA GLU A 41 12.98 -3.62 -13.97
C GLU A 41 11.90 -3.87 -12.92
N PHE A 42 12.27 -4.02 -11.64
CA PHE A 42 11.30 -4.20 -10.56
C PHE A 42 10.43 -2.96 -10.37
N ASP A 43 11.07 -1.80 -10.18
CA ASP A 43 10.36 -0.53 -9.98
C ASP A 43 9.60 -0.12 -11.25
N ASP A 44 10.15 -0.38 -12.43
CA ASP A 44 9.47 -0.09 -13.70
C ASP A 44 8.17 -0.88 -13.83
N ARG A 45 8.20 -2.17 -13.48
CA ARG A 45 7.01 -3.03 -13.46
C ARG A 45 6.00 -2.58 -12.41
N LEU A 46 6.46 -2.23 -11.21
CA LEU A 46 5.59 -1.76 -10.14
C LEU A 46 4.91 -0.44 -10.53
N ARG A 47 5.67 0.53 -11.05
CA ARG A 47 5.14 1.82 -11.51
C ARG A 47 4.14 1.64 -12.65
N ALA A 48 4.44 0.82 -13.65
CA ALA A 48 3.49 0.52 -14.73
C ALA A 48 2.19 -0.11 -14.20
N ALA A 49 2.29 -1.04 -13.24
CA ALA A 49 1.12 -1.67 -12.61
C ALA A 49 0.27 -0.64 -11.84
N VAL A 50 0.92 0.23 -11.06
CA VAL A 50 0.28 1.31 -10.28
C VAL A 50 -0.37 2.36 -11.22
N ALA A 51 0.34 2.84 -12.24
CA ALA A 51 -0.16 3.81 -13.21
C ALA A 51 -1.42 3.31 -13.94
N GLY A 52 -1.50 2.01 -14.23
CA GLY A 52 -2.68 1.43 -14.87
C GLY A 52 -3.96 1.54 -14.02
N ALA A 53 -3.88 1.81 -12.72
CA ALA A 53 -5.05 2.10 -11.88
C ALA A 53 -5.74 3.43 -12.24
N ALA A 54 -5.13 4.26 -13.10
CA ALA A 54 -5.81 5.40 -13.69
C ALA A 54 -6.96 5.01 -14.62
N HIS A 55 -6.91 3.80 -15.20
CA HIS A 55 -7.81 3.35 -16.26
C HIS A 55 -8.80 2.26 -15.83
N GLY A 56 -8.67 1.74 -14.60
CA GLY A 56 -9.55 0.71 -14.08
C GLY A 56 -9.12 0.22 -12.70
N SER A 57 -10.05 -0.36 -11.95
CA SER A 57 -9.76 -0.92 -10.63
C SER A 57 -8.78 -2.09 -10.75
N ARG A 58 -7.84 -2.20 -9.81
CA ARG A 58 -6.87 -3.31 -9.78
C ARG A 58 -6.27 -3.54 -8.40
N MET A 59 -5.71 -4.73 -8.25
CA MET A 59 -4.92 -5.12 -7.08
C MET A 59 -3.47 -5.39 -7.50
N VAL A 60 -2.54 -4.87 -6.73
CA VAL A 60 -1.09 -5.05 -6.89
C VAL A 60 -0.52 -5.46 -5.55
N LEU A 61 0.17 -6.60 -5.51
CA LEU A 61 0.88 -7.08 -4.32
C LEU A 61 2.37 -7.18 -4.64
N VAL A 62 3.18 -6.57 -3.78
CA VAL A 62 4.64 -6.74 -3.81
C VAL A 62 5.01 -7.83 -2.82
N VAL A 63 5.56 -8.94 -3.34
CA VAL A 63 5.93 -10.11 -2.53
C VAL A 63 7.45 -10.19 -2.41
N GLY A 64 7.93 -10.50 -1.22
CA GLY A 64 9.35 -10.71 -0.96
C GLY A 64 9.64 -10.89 0.52
N ASP A 65 10.88 -11.24 0.84
CA ASP A 65 11.31 -11.48 2.22
C ASP A 65 11.09 -10.26 3.11
N SER A 66 11.15 -10.49 4.42
CA SER A 66 11.09 -9.40 5.40
C SER A 66 12.18 -8.35 5.12
N SER A 67 11.86 -7.08 5.35
CA SER A 67 12.80 -5.95 5.25
C SER A 67 13.46 -5.71 3.87
N THR A 68 12.90 -6.26 2.79
CA THR A 68 13.38 -6.04 1.40
C THR A 68 12.91 -4.73 0.76
N GLY A 69 12.36 -3.79 1.56
CA GLY A 69 11.91 -2.47 1.08
C GLY A 69 10.62 -2.50 0.24
N LYS A 70 9.74 -3.49 0.46
CA LYS A 70 8.45 -3.64 -0.27
C LYS A 70 7.55 -2.41 -0.07
N THR A 71 7.30 -2.07 1.18
CA THR A 71 6.45 -0.96 1.62
C THR A 71 7.00 0.38 1.11
N ARG A 72 8.34 0.55 1.12
CA ARG A 72 9.00 1.73 0.53
C ARG A 72 8.80 1.83 -0.99
N ALA A 73 8.94 0.72 -1.73
CA ALA A 73 8.73 0.75 -3.17
C ALA A 73 7.28 1.04 -3.56
N CYS A 74 6.31 0.46 -2.84
CA CYS A 74 4.90 0.78 -3.00
C CYS A 74 4.63 2.28 -2.80
N TRP A 75 5.26 2.87 -1.77
CA TRP A 75 5.13 4.29 -1.46
C TRP A 75 5.68 5.18 -2.60
N GLU A 76 6.88 4.89 -3.08
CA GLU A 76 7.49 5.64 -4.20
C GLU A 76 6.67 5.51 -5.49
N ALA A 77 6.12 4.32 -5.77
CA ALA A 77 5.27 4.11 -6.93
C ALA A 77 3.98 4.94 -6.87
N ILE A 78 3.31 5.02 -5.71
CA ILE A 78 2.12 5.88 -5.57
C ILE A 78 2.52 7.35 -5.75
N ARG A 79 3.57 7.82 -5.08
CA ARG A 79 4.01 9.23 -5.18
C ARG A 79 4.34 9.63 -6.61
N GLY A 80 4.98 8.73 -7.37
CA GLY A 80 5.37 9.00 -8.75
C GLY A 80 4.20 8.97 -9.74
N GLU A 81 3.30 7.99 -9.61
CA GLU A 81 2.29 7.70 -10.65
C GLU A 81 0.88 8.18 -10.29
N LEU A 82 0.60 8.37 -9.00
CA LEU A 82 -0.73 8.64 -8.45
C LEU A 82 -0.70 9.73 -7.35
N PRO A 83 0.00 10.87 -7.56
CA PRO A 83 0.28 11.86 -6.50
C PRO A 83 -0.96 12.50 -5.89
N ASP A 84 -2.07 12.50 -6.61
CA ASP A 84 -3.35 13.13 -6.28
C ASP A 84 -4.38 12.12 -5.75
N ARG A 85 -4.00 10.84 -5.56
CA ARG A 85 -4.90 9.81 -5.01
C ARG A 85 -4.94 9.84 -3.50
N ARG A 86 -6.13 9.63 -2.93
CA ARG A 86 -6.29 9.42 -1.49
C ARG A 86 -5.76 8.04 -1.11
N ILE A 87 -4.92 7.97 -0.09
CA ILE A 87 -4.52 6.70 0.50
C ILE A 87 -5.35 6.45 1.76
N TRP A 88 -5.87 5.23 1.88
CA TRP A 88 -6.60 4.75 3.05
C TRP A 88 -6.00 3.44 3.56
N HIS A 89 -5.77 3.37 4.87
CA HIS A 89 -5.13 2.23 5.55
C HIS A 89 -6.10 1.65 6.61
N PRO A 90 -6.73 0.48 6.38
CA PRO A 90 -7.73 -0.09 7.26
C PRO A 90 -7.15 -0.78 8.51
N LEU A 91 -6.69 0.00 9.49
CA LEU A 91 -6.09 -0.59 10.69
C LEU A 91 -7.07 -0.96 11.82
N THR A 92 -8.19 -0.23 11.96
CA THR A 92 -9.06 -0.30 13.15
C THR A 92 -10.53 -0.54 12.81
N PRO A 93 -11.30 -1.29 13.63
CA PRO A 93 -10.91 -1.88 14.92
C PRO A 93 -10.01 -3.12 14.81
N GLU A 94 -10.18 -3.93 13.76
CA GLU A 94 -9.27 -5.01 13.37
C GLU A 94 -9.17 -5.03 11.85
N ARG A 95 -7.99 -5.34 11.30
CA ARG A 95 -7.66 -5.23 9.87
C ARG A 95 -8.71 -5.86 8.93
N PRO A 96 -9.11 -7.15 9.07
CA PRO A 96 -10.12 -7.75 8.19
C PRO A 96 -11.50 -7.09 8.33
N ALA A 97 -11.94 -6.85 9.57
CA ALA A 97 -13.26 -6.28 9.85
C ALA A 97 -13.39 -4.83 9.36
N ALA A 98 -12.35 -4.01 9.59
CA ALA A 98 -12.26 -2.63 9.11
C ALA A 98 -12.35 -2.55 7.59
N LEU A 99 -11.64 -3.46 6.91
CA LEU A 99 -11.65 -3.55 5.46
C LEU A 99 -13.02 -3.94 4.92
N ALA A 100 -13.55 -5.09 5.36
CA ALA A 100 -14.83 -5.61 4.89
C ALA A 100 -15.97 -4.61 5.11
N GLU A 101 -16.02 -4.00 6.30
CA GLU A 101 -17.11 -3.09 6.66
C GLU A 101 -17.07 -1.78 5.87
N ALA A 102 -15.89 -1.20 5.64
CA ALA A 102 -15.77 0.01 4.83
C ALA A 102 -16.13 -0.21 3.35
N VAL A 103 -15.76 -1.36 2.80
CA VAL A 103 -16.13 -1.74 1.43
C VAL A 103 -17.63 -1.95 1.35
N ARG A 104 -18.21 -2.76 2.22
CA ARG A 104 -19.66 -3.07 2.23
C ARG A 104 -20.51 -1.81 2.42
N ALA A 105 -20.07 -0.89 3.28
CA ALA A 105 -20.77 0.37 3.55
C ALA A 105 -20.60 1.43 2.43
N GLY A 106 -19.85 1.15 1.37
CA GLY A 106 -19.66 2.08 0.25
C GLY A 106 -18.87 3.34 0.62
N ARG A 107 -18.08 3.31 1.71
CA ARG A 107 -17.35 4.51 2.19
C ARG A 107 -16.08 4.81 1.40
N LEU A 108 -15.68 3.91 0.51
CA LEU A 108 -14.54 4.09 -0.37
C LEU A 108 -14.99 4.80 -1.63
N ALA A 109 -14.60 6.07 -1.74
CA ALA A 109 -14.85 6.83 -2.95
C ALA A 109 -13.87 6.44 -4.07
N ALA A 110 -14.27 6.70 -5.31
CA ALA A 110 -13.39 6.53 -6.46
C ALA A 110 -12.06 7.28 -6.27
N ARG A 111 -11.03 6.82 -6.98
CA ARG A 111 -9.66 7.34 -6.91
C ARG A 111 -8.99 7.18 -5.54
N THR A 112 -9.31 6.09 -4.84
CA THR A 112 -8.68 5.72 -3.57
C THR A 112 -7.67 4.59 -3.77
N VAL A 113 -6.51 4.73 -3.14
CA VAL A 113 -5.56 3.64 -2.90
C VAL A 113 -5.86 3.03 -1.54
N ILE A 114 -6.22 1.75 -1.54
CA ILE A 114 -6.40 0.93 -0.34
C ILE A 114 -5.05 0.30 -0.06
N TRP A 115 -4.40 0.75 1.01
CA TRP A 115 -3.07 0.32 1.42
C TRP A 115 -3.18 -0.87 2.34
N LEU A 116 -2.67 -2.03 1.90
CA LEU A 116 -2.68 -3.29 2.65
C LEU A 116 -1.24 -3.71 2.96
N ASP A 117 -0.58 -3.00 3.87
CA ASP A 117 0.76 -3.40 4.32
C ASP A 117 0.70 -4.71 5.08
N GLU A 118 1.53 -5.67 4.69
CA GLU A 118 1.48 -7.06 5.17
C GLU A 118 0.07 -7.64 5.00
N ALA A 119 -0.35 -7.76 3.73
CA ALA A 119 -1.68 -8.17 3.27
C ALA A 119 -2.18 -9.48 3.91
N GLN A 120 -1.27 -10.38 4.32
CA GLN A 120 -1.60 -11.59 5.05
C GLN A 120 -2.38 -11.30 6.35
N PHE A 121 -2.15 -10.17 7.02
CA PHE A 121 -2.89 -9.77 8.22
C PHE A 121 -4.31 -9.30 7.95
N TYR A 122 -4.67 -9.07 6.69
CA TYR A 122 -6.03 -8.74 6.27
C TYR A 122 -6.79 -9.96 5.78
N LEU A 123 -6.10 -10.89 5.13
CA LEU A 123 -6.73 -11.94 4.32
C LEU A 123 -6.72 -13.32 5.00
N GLN A 124 -5.83 -13.57 5.96
CA GLN A 124 -5.70 -14.89 6.61
C GLN A 124 -6.43 -15.06 7.95
N PRO A 125 -6.51 -14.05 8.84
CA PRO A 125 -7.20 -14.21 10.12
C PRO A 125 -8.69 -14.50 9.94
N ALA A 126 -9.37 -14.83 11.03
CA ALA A 126 -10.84 -14.93 11.03
C ALA A 126 -11.46 -13.65 10.44
N GLY A 127 -12.38 -13.82 9.48
CA GLY A 127 -12.96 -12.70 8.72
C GLY A 127 -12.19 -12.30 7.46
N GLY A 128 -11.00 -12.87 7.21
CA GLY A 128 -10.20 -12.61 6.02
C GLY A 128 -10.87 -13.03 4.71
N GLU A 129 -11.62 -14.14 4.71
CA GLU A 129 -12.43 -14.57 3.57
C GLU A 129 -13.49 -13.54 3.19
N GLN A 130 -14.16 -12.94 4.18
CA GLN A 130 -15.12 -11.88 3.94
C GLN A 130 -14.42 -10.63 3.38
N ALA A 131 -13.27 -10.26 3.95
CA ALA A 131 -12.48 -9.14 3.45
C ALA A 131 -12.06 -9.35 1.98
N ALA A 132 -11.62 -10.57 1.62
CA ALA A 132 -11.28 -10.94 0.26
C ALA A 132 -12.50 -10.87 -0.69
N ALA A 133 -13.66 -11.37 -0.27
CA ALA A 133 -14.89 -11.32 -1.05
C ALA A 133 -15.34 -9.87 -1.32
N GLU A 134 -15.25 -8.99 -0.32
CA GLU A 134 -15.59 -7.57 -0.47
C GLU A 134 -14.60 -6.86 -1.42
N LEU A 135 -13.29 -7.14 -1.31
CA LEU A 135 -12.30 -6.61 -2.26
C LEU A 135 -12.58 -7.08 -3.69
N GLN A 136 -12.92 -8.36 -3.87
CA GLN A 136 -13.25 -8.92 -5.17
C GLN A 136 -14.47 -8.24 -5.78
N ALA A 137 -15.54 -8.05 -4.98
CA ALA A 137 -16.74 -7.34 -5.41
C ALA A 137 -16.43 -5.87 -5.79
N LEU A 138 -15.59 -5.19 -5.00
CA LEU A 138 -15.16 -3.83 -5.30
C LEU A 138 -14.36 -3.72 -6.61
N LEU A 139 -13.46 -4.67 -6.87
CA LEU A 139 -12.68 -4.72 -8.11
C LEU A 139 -13.56 -4.96 -9.34
N ALA A 140 -14.63 -5.75 -9.17
CA ALA A 140 -15.54 -6.15 -10.24
C ALA A 140 -16.61 -5.09 -10.58
N ASP A 141 -16.80 -4.06 -9.74
CA ASP A 141 -17.82 -3.03 -9.90
C ASP A 141 -17.25 -1.71 -10.48
N PRO A 142 -17.47 -1.41 -11.77
CA PRO A 142 -16.99 -0.19 -12.40
C PRO A 142 -17.62 1.08 -11.81
N ALA A 143 -18.82 1.00 -11.23
CA ALA A 143 -19.50 2.15 -10.64
C ALA A 143 -18.82 2.64 -9.36
N ARG A 144 -17.98 1.79 -8.74
CA ARG A 144 -17.21 2.10 -7.53
C ARG A 144 -15.74 2.39 -7.80
N GLY A 145 -15.30 2.30 -9.05
CA GLY A 145 -13.92 2.48 -9.48
C GLY A 145 -13.60 3.87 -10.07
N PRO A 146 -12.32 4.08 -10.48
CA PRO A 146 -11.22 3.16 -10.31
C PRO A 146 -10.62 3.25 -8.89
N VAL A 147 -10.32 2.09 -8.29
CA VAL A 147 -9.57 1.96 -7.03
C VAL A 147 -8.27 1.16 -7.25
N LEU A 148 -7.24 1.45 -6.46
CA LEU A 148 -6.04 0.62 -6.39
C LEU A 148 -5.99 -0.06 -5.03
N ILE A 149 -5.95 -1.39 -5.00
CA ILE A 149 -5.52 -2.11 -3.80
C ILE A 149 -4.02 -2.34 -3.95
N LEU A 150 -3.21 -1.71 -3.09
CA LEU A 150 -1.76 -1.87 -3.11
C LEU A 150 -1.31 -2.43 -1.77
N GLY A 151 -0.59 -3.54 -1.80
CA GLY A 151 -0.11 -4.19 -0.58
C GLY A 151 1.26 -4.81 -0.73
N SER A 152 1.81 -5.22 0.41
CA SER A 152 3.03 -5.99 0.54
C SER A 152 2.69 -7.35 1.16
N MET A 153 3.49 -8.39 0.90
CA MET A 153 3.32 -9.71 1.53
C MET A 153 4.65 -10.45 1.60
N TRP A 154 4.79 -11.37 2.56
CA TRP A 154 5.95 -12.26 2.65
C TRP A 154 5.91 -13.40 1.62
N ALA A 155 7.09 -13.78 1.11
CA ALA A 155 7.24 -14.80 0.07
C ALA A 155 6.84 -16.21 0.53
N ASP A 156 7.15 -16.57 1.77
CA ASP A 156 6.77 -17.87 2.37
C ASP A 156 5.26 -18.09 2.42
N PHE A 157 4.47 -17.05 2.17
CA PHE A 157 3.01 -17.06 2.21
C PHE A 157 2.37 -16.96 0.83
N SER A 158 3.15 -16.90 -0.26
CA SER A 158 2.61 -16.96 -1.64
C SER A 158 2.49 -18.37 -2.21
N MET A 159 2.71 -19.42 -1.40
CA MET A 159 2.53 -20.82 -1.78
C MET A 159 1.45 -21.50 -0.91
N LEU A 160 0.18 -21.18 -1.18
CA LEU A 160 -0.96 -22.05 -0.87
C LEU A 160 -1.92 -22.04 -2.06
#